data_AF-A0A0N1MQQ9-F1
#
_entry.id   AF-A0A0N1MQQ9-F1
#
_cell.length_a   1.000
_cell.length_b   1.000
_cell.length_c   1.000
_cell.angle_alpha   90.00
_cell.angle_beta   90.00
_cell.angle_gamma   90.00
#
_symmetry.space_group_name_H-M   'P 1'
#
loop_
_entity.id
_entity.type
_entity.pdbx_description
1 polymer ?
#
loop_
_entity_poly.entity_id
_entity_poly.type
_entity_poly.pdbx_seq_one_letter_code
_entity_poly.pdbx_strand_id
1 'polypeptide(L)'
;MQYYVTIYIDILFEKELLKLDATHAFLGLTHTHPDELDKIDSQTRMQKVKNADWKDIDKRWYESLETNEYNDGFWGFGTGTDSVYNTAGKVFQNNQYVVDNNVKTNTYEIKKLRSEQTFKNRCTLEVSQEQYEKLLQDIKNDYEATKTITPKSEVGISGDLTYNVLNNNCVHWVLHKLDSIGIEIIDKTYRVPGNFMETFHCLKSYNTTFCKFQNIDSNL
;
A
#
# COMPACT_ATOMS: atom_id res chain seq x y z
N MET A 1 -2.14 -17.28 13.96
CA MET A 1 -1.49 -15.96 13.85
C MET A 1 -2.45 -15.04 13.13
N GLN A 2 -2.55 -13.77 13.52
CA GLN A 2 -3.45 -12.83 12.83
C GLN A 2 -2.69 -12.17 11.68
N TYR A 3 -3.37 -11.95 10.56
CA TYR A 3 -2.80 -11.39 9.35
C TYR A 3 -3.59 -10.16 8.94
N TYR A 4 -2.88 -9.10 8.57
CA TYR A 4 -3.49 -7.82 8.26
C TYR A 4 -3.02 -7.28 6.92
N VAL A 5 -3.99 -6.80 6.15
CA VAL A 5 -3.77 -6.04 4.91
C VAL A 5 -4.21 -4.62 5.18
N THR A 6 -3.29 -3.67 5.03
CA THR A 6 -3.55 -2.26 5.32
C THR A 6 -3.45 -1.44 4.05
N ILE A 7 -4.52 -0.74 3.72
CA ILE A 7 -4.54 0.26 2.64
C ILE A 7 -4.04 1.58 3.21
N TYR A 8 -3.03 2.17 2.59
CA TYR A 8 -2.50 3.49 2.93
C TYR A 8 -2.78 4.46 1.79
N ILE A 9 -3.14 5.70 2.13
CA ILE A 9 -3.39 6.78 1.17
C ILE A 9 -2.47 7.94 1.45
N ASP A 10 -1.59 8.24 0.49
CA ASP A 10 -0.78 9.45 0.52
C ASP A 10 -1.47 10.54 -0.27
N ILE A 11 -1.84 11.63 0.39
CA ILE A 11 -2.42 12.79 -0.27
C ILE A 11 -1.26 13.60 -0.84
N LEU A 12 -1.07 13.54 -2.17
CA LEU A 12 0.06 14.20 -2.81
C LEU A 12 -0.17 15.71 -2.83
N PHE A 13 -1.26 16.18 -3.46
CA PHE A 13 -1.71 17.58 -3.44
C PHE A 13 -3.19 17.70 -3.89
N GLU A 14 -3.95 18.64 -3.31
CA GLU A 14 -5.21 19.14 -3.88
C GLU A 14 -4.86 20.05 -5.07
N LYS A 15 -4.89 19.52 -6.31
CA LYS A 15 -4.58 20.33 -7.49
C LYS A 15 -5.88 20.79 -8.16
N GLU A 16 -6.32 22.01 -7.84
CA GLU A 16 -7.44 22.70 -8.49
C GLU A 16 -7.34 22.69 -10.03
N LEU A 17 -6.11 22.63 -10.58
CA LEU A 17 -5.86 22.70 -12.03
C LEU A 17 -6.41 21.52 -12.85
N LEU A 18 -6.67 20.37 -12.23
CA LEU A 18 -7.15 19.16 -12.93
C LEU A 18 -8.48 18.61 -12.40
N LYS A 19 -9.06 19.20 -11.34
CA LYS A 19 -10.18 18.60 -10.58
C LYS A 19 -9.96 17.10 -10.29
N LEU A 20 -8.70 16.73 -10.05
CA LEU A 20 -8.27 15.38 -9.71
C LEU A 20 -7.60 15.49 -8.36
N ASP A 21 -8.21 14.87 -7.34
CA ASP A 21 -7.54 14.65 -6.07
C ASP A 21 -6.40 13.66 -6.31
N ALA A 22 -5.18 14.20 -6.37
CA ALA A 22 -3.98 13.40 -6.58
C ALA A 22 -3.61 12.75 -5.25
N THR A 23 -4.07 11.53 -5.05
CA THR A 23 -3.59 10.67 -3.96
C THR A 23 -2.89 9.44 -4.53
N HIS A 24 -2.14 8.75 -3.69
CA HIS A 24 -1.47 7.51 -4.03
C HIS A 24 -1.84 6.43 -3.03
N ALA A 25 -2.39 5.32 -3.53
CA ALA A 25 -2.76 4.17 -2.72
C ALA A 25 -1.71 3.06 -2.79
N PHE A 26 -1.45 2.43 -1.66
CA PHE A 26 -0.54 1.28 -1.56
C PHE A 26 -0.97 0.36 -0.42
N LEU A 27 -0.43 -0.86 -0.42
CA LEU A 27 -0.70 -1.89 0.58
C LEU A 27 0.49 -2.05 1.53
N GLY A 28 0.22 -2.24 2.82
CA GLY A 28 1.18 -2.81 3.77
C GLY A 28 0.64 -4.13 4.32
N LEU A 29 1.51 -5.13 4.40
CA LEU A 29 1.18 -6.48 4.85
C LEU A 29 1.89 -6.74 6.18
N THR A 30 1.11 -7.03 7.23
CA THR A 30 1.64 -7.15 8.61
C THR A 30 1.03 -8.33 9.38
N HIS A 31 1.82 -8.96 10.24
CA HIS A 31 1.42 -10.01 11.20
C HIS A 31 0.98 -9.46 12.56
N THR A 32 1.06 -8.14 12.73
CA THR A 32 0.61 -7.42 13.93
C THR A 32 -0.15 -6.20 13.47
N HIS A 33 -1.27 -5.91 14.13
CA HIS A 33 -2.11 -4.78 13.75
C HIS A 33 -1.31 -3.47 13.82
N PRO A 34 -1.37 -2.57 12.80
CA PRO A 34 -0.63 -1.31 12.80
C PRO A 34 -0.82 -0.44 14.05
N ASP A 35 -2.03 -0.41 14.62
CA ASP A 35 -2.28 0.32 15.88
C ASP A 35 -1.51 -0.27 17.08
N GLU A 36 -1.27 -1.59 17.10
CA GLU A 36 -0.45 -2.22 18.14
C GLU A 36 1.04 -1.93 17.90
N LEU A 37 1.48 -1.91 16.65
CA LEU A 37 2.84 -1.49 16.30
C LEU A 37 3.11 -0.02 16.70
N ASP A 38 2.14 0.87 16.48
CA ASP A 38 2.23 2.27 16.93
C ASP A 38 2.34 2.39 18.46
N LYS A 39 1.64 1.52 19.21
CA LYS A 39 1.76 1.45 20.67
C LYS A 39 3.12 0.93 21.12
N ILE A 40 3.65 -0.10 20.45
CA ILE A 40 4.99 -0.66 20.72
C ILE A 40 6.06 0.42 20.51
N ASP A 41 5.97 1.18 19.41
CA ASP A 41 6.86 2.32 19.16
C ASP A 41 6.78 3.36 20.29
N SER A 42 5.56 3.72 20.70
CA SER A 42 5.36 4.69 21.78
C SER A 42 5.95 4.22 23.11
N GLN A 43 5.77 2.94 23.44
CA GLN A 43 6.33 2.34 24.66
C GLN A 43 7.86 2.28 24.62
N THR A 44 8.41 1.86 23.49
CA THR A 44 9.86 1.81 23.25
C THR A 44 10.47 3.21 23.38
N ARG A 45 9.84 4.23 22.80
CA ARG A 45 10.27 5.63 22.94
C ARG A 45 10.28 6.08 24.40
N MET A 46 9.22 5.79 25.17
CA MET A 46 9.18 6.14 26.59
C MET A 46 10.30 5.47 27.39
N GLN A 47 10.62 4.22 27.10
CA GLN A 47 11.73 3.50 27.75
C GLN A 47 13.09 4.12 27.39
N LYS A 48 13.31 4.44 26.11
CA LYS A 48 14.51 5.13 25.63
C LYS A 48 14.71 6.48 26.32
N VAL A 49 13.66 7.30 26.44
CA VAL A 49 13.69 8.57 27.20
C VAL A 49 14.11 8.34 28.64
N LYS A 50 13.50 7.36 29.34
CA LYS A 50 13.83 7.04 30.74
C LYS A 50 15.29 6.63 30.92
N ASN A 51 15.85 5.95 29.93
CA ASN A 51 17.22 5.45 29.94
C ASN A 51 18.24 6.43 29.34
N ALA A 52 17.82 7.63 28.93
CA ALA A 52 18.62 8.60 28.19
C ALA A 52 19.29 8.00 26.92
N ASP A 53 18.63 7.01 26.30
CA ASP A 53 19.05 6.44 25.03
C ASP A 53 18.42 7.24 23.88
N TRP A 54 19.23 8.11 23.27
CA TRP A 54 18.79 8.97 22.18
C TRP A 54 18.90 8.31 20.80
N LYS A 55 19.52 7.13 20.72
CA LYS A 55 19.73 6.46 19.44
C LYS A 55 18.38 5.99 18.88
N ASP A 56 18.06 6.40 17.66
CA ASP A 56 16.84 6.00 16.94
C ASP A 56 15.56 6.18 17.77
N ILE A 57 15.49 7.25 18.58
CA ILE A 57 14.39 7.50 19.52
C ILE A 57 13.06 7.84 18.82
N ASP A 58 13.13 8.44 17.64
CA ASP A 58 11.97 8.82 16.85
C ASP A 58 11.66 7.83 15.72
N LYS A 59 12.43 6.74 15.62
CA LYS A 59 12.27 5.71 14.59
C LYS A 59 10.91 5.03 14.74
N ARG A 60 10.20 4.91 13.63
CA ARG A 60 8.91 4.22 13.54
C ARG A 60 9.04 2.83 12.93
N TRP A 61 8.12 1.94 13.27
CA TRP A 61 8.11 0.55 12.79
C TRP A 61 8.07 0.47 11.26
N TYR A 62 7.34 1.39 10.61
CA TYR A 62 7.21 1.43 9.15
C TYR A 62 8.46 1.93 8.43
N GLU A 63 9.46 2.50 9.12
CA GLU A 63 10.72 2.94 8.49
C GLU A 63 11.66 1.79 8.09
N SER A 64 11.36 0.56 8.50
CA SER A 64 12.17 -0.60 8.07
C SER A 64 12.00 -0.87 6.57
N LEU A 65 13.11 -0.94 5.83
CA LEU A 65 13.14 -1.42 4.44
C LEU A 65 13.18 -2.96 4.34
N GLU A 66 13.38 -3.63 5.46
CA GLU A 66 13.46 -5.08 5.54
C GLU A 66 12.15 -5.66 6.09
N THR A 67 11.74 -6.78 5.51
CA THR A 67 10.71 -7.65 6.08
C THR A 67 11.20 -8.20 7.42
N ASN A 68 10.30 -8.34 8.38
CA ASN A 68 10.62 -8.85 9.70
C ASN A 68 9.44 -9.66 10.23
N GLU A 69 9.55 -10.14 11.47
CA GLU A 69 8.50 -10.95 12.09
C GLU A 69 7.11 -10.28 12.14
N TYR A 70 7.06 -8.94 12.08
CA TYR A 70 5.82 -8.16 12.12
C TYR A 70 5.27 -7.76 10.75
N ASN A 71 6.08 -7.79 9.69
CA ASN A 71 5.81 -7.05 8.44
C ASN A 71 6.47 -7.70 7.21
N ASP A 72 5.68 -7.91 6.15
CA ASP A 72 6.11 -8.40 4.82
C ASP A 72 6.24 -7.28 3.78
N GLY A 73 6.29 -6.03 4.24
CA GLY A 73 6.64 -4.86 3.46
C GLY A 73 5.45 -4.06 2.95
N PHE A 74 5.80 -2.99 2.24
CA PHE A 74 4.87 -2.05 1.64
C PHE A 74 5.01 -2.07 0.12
N TRP A 75 3.88 -2.21 -0.56
CA TRP A 75 3.82 -2.50 -1.98
C TRP A 75 2.83 -1.57 -2.66
N GLY A 76 3.21 -0.99 -3.79
CA GLY A 76 2.32 -0.10 -4.52
C GLY A 76 2.65 0.00 -6.00
N PHE A 77 1.62 0.27 -6.79
CA PHE A 77 1.70 0.39 -8.23
C PHE A 77 1.73 1.84 -8.66
N GLY A 78 2.63 2.20 -9.56
CA GLY A 78 2.77 3.57 -10.05
C GLY A 78 3.20 3.61 -11.51
N THR A 79 3.36 4.83 -12.01
CA THR A 79 4.01 5.04 -13.30
C THR A 79 5.48 4.60 -13.22
N GLY A 80 5.92 3.85 -14.22
CA GLY A 80 7.32 3.50 -14.44
C GLY A 80 8.06 4.55 -15.28
N THR A 81 7.44 5.67 -15.66
CA THR A 81 8.06 6.71 -16.51
C THR A 81 7.63 8.11 -16.08
N ASP A 82 8.07 9.16 -16.80
CA ASP A 82 7.58 10.53 -16.61
C ASP A 82 6.15 10.76 -17.15
N SER A 83 5.60 9.80 -17.91
CA SER A 83 4.24 9.88 -18.44
C SER A 83 3.22 9.32 -17.45
N VAL A 84 1.97 9.75 -17.55
CA VAL A 84 0.84 9.25 -16.72
C VAL A 84 -0.28 8.62 -17.56
N TYR A 85 -0.12 8.58 -18.89
CA TYR A 85 -1.10 8.03 -19.83
C TYR A 85 -0.48 6.91 -20.66
N ASN A 86 -1.03 5.70 -20.53
CA ASN A 86 -0.67 4.51 -21.30
C ASN A 86 0.83 4.25 -21.33
N THR A 87 1.43 4.17 -20.15
CA THR A 87 2.87 3.95 -20.00
C THR A 87 3.17 2.66 -19.25
N ALA A 88 4.42 2.25 -19.20
CA ALA A 88 4.85 1.11 -18.41
C ALA A 88 4.49 1.36 -16.93
N GLY A 89 3.67 0.49 -16.36
CA GLY A 89 3.43 0.47 -14.93
C GLY A 89 4.52 -0.28 -14.19
N LYS A 90 4.72 0.07 -12.92
CA LYS A 90 5.69 -0.59 -12.05
C LYS A 90 5.11 -0.82 -10.66
N VAL A 91 5.28 -2.04 -10.15
CA VAL A 91 5.07 -2.33 -8.74
C VAL A 91 6.39 -2.07 -8.01
N PHE A 92 6.33 -1.21 -7.00
CA PHE A 92 7.46 -0.86 -6.17
C PHE A 92 7.30 -1.51 -4.80
N GLN A 93 8.36 -2.20 -4.37
CA GLN A 93 8.60 -2.49 -2.96
C GLN A 93 8.97 -1.20 -2.21
N ASN A 94 8.85 -1.24 -0.89
CA ASN A 94 9.15 -0.13 0.01
C ASN A 94 8.31 1.14 -0.27
N ASN A 95 7.02 0.96 -0.59
CA ASN A 95 6.13 2.07 -0.94
C ASN A 95 5.76 3.01 0.23
N GLN A 96 6.21 2.72 1.45
CA GLN A 96 6.19 3.69 2.55
C GLN A 96 7.11 4.90 2.27
N TYR A 97 8.00 4.78 1.28
CA TYR A 97 8.83 5.86 0.76
C TYR A 97 8.28 6.38 -0.57
N VAL A 98 8.41 7.69 -0.78
CA VAL A 98 8.26 8.32 -2.09
C VAL A 98 9.51 8.02 -2.91
N VAL A 99 9.29 7.58 -4.15
CA VAL A 99 10.34 7.29 -5.12
C VAL A 99 10.32 8.35 -6.21
N ASP A 100 11.49 8.89 -6.54
CA ASP A 100 11.69 9.76 -7.71
C ASP A 100 12.25 8.94 -8.88
N ASN A 101 11.87 9.31 -10.09
CA ASN A 101 12.46 8.79 -11.32
C ASN A 101 13.63 9.67 -11.75
N ASN A 102 14.79 9.06 -11.95
CA ASN A 102 15.96 9.76 -12.47
C ASN A 102 16.15 9.39 -13.94
N VAL A 103 15.64 10.24 -14.82
CA VAL A 103 15.66 10.03 -16.29
C VAL A 103 17.09 10.02 -16.84
N LYS A 104 18.00 10.76 -16.19
CA LYS A 104 19.40 10.85 -16.64
C LYS A 104 20.12 9.53 -16.41
N THR A 105 19.99 8.95 -15.23
CA THR A 105 20.60 7.66 -14.86
C THR A 105 19.73 6.46 -15.22
N ASN A 106 18.47 6.70 -15.63
CA ASN A 106 17.45 5.68 -15.89
C ASN A 106 17.19 4.76 -14.68
N THR A 107 17.20 5.34 -13.48
CA THR A 107 17.02 4.62 -12.20
C THR A 107 15.90 5.24 -11.38
N TYR A 108 15.50 4.52 -10.33
CA TYR A 108 14.60 5.03 -9.29
C TYR A 108 15.38 5.23 -8.00
N GLU A 109 15.09 6.31 -7.30
CA GLU A 109 15.77 6.67 -6.06
C GLU A 109 14.75 6.98 -4.97
N ILE A 110 14.99 6.47 -3.76
CA ILE A 110 14.18 6.84 -2.60
C ILE A 110 14.40 8.33 -2.31
N LYS A 111 13.32 9.11 -2.37
CA LYS A 111 13.35 10.56 -2.12
C LYS A 111 13.21 10.87 -0.64
N LYS A 112 12.13 10.36 -0.03
CA LYS A 112 11.77 10.61 1.37
C LYS A 112 10.75 9.60 1.87
N LEU A 113 10.68 9.43 3.19
CA LEU A 113 9.56 8.75 3.84
C LEU A 113 8.26 9.52 3.57
N ARG A 114 7.14 8.80 3.40
CA ARG A 114 5.83 9.43 3.33
C ARG A 114 5.45 10.06 4.67
N SER A 115 4.48 10.96 4.65
CA SER A 115 4.12 11.74 5.84
C SER A 115 3.52 10.85 6.94
N GLU A 116 3.62 11.29 8.20
CA GLU A 116 2.92 10.62 9.31
C GLU A 116 1.41 10.54 9.05
N GLN A 117 0.84 11.53 8.36
CA GLN A 117 -0.58 11.54 8.00
C GLN A 117 -0.95 10.38 7.07
N THR A 118 -0.06 9.98 6.15
CA THR A 118 -0.23 8.81 5.28
C THR A 118 -0.45 7.55 6.10
N PHE A 119 0.34 7.37 7.17
CA PHE A 119 0.22 6.20 8.05
C PHE A 119 -0.97 6.29 9.00
N LYS A 120 -1.53 7.47 9.24
CA LYS A 120 -2.81 7.66 9.97
C LYS A 120 -4.03 7.48 9.07
N ASN A 121 -3.94 7.84 7.80
CA ASN A 121 -4.97 7.68 6.77
C ASN A 121 -4.98 6.26 6.22
N ARG A 122 -5.22 5.29 7.10
CA ARG A 122 -5.14 3.86 6.78
C ARG A 122 -6.45 3.11 7.00
N CYS A 123 -6.64 2.06 6.21
CA CYS A 123 -7.71 1.08 6.38
C CYS A 123 -7.08 -0.31 6.56
N THR A 124 -7.08 -0.79 7.81
CA THR A 124 -6.61 -2.14 8.14
C THR A 124 -7.75 -3.14 8.06
N LEU A 125 -7.50 -4.25 7.38
CA LEU A 125 -8.39 -5.40 7.24
C LEU A 125 -7.69 -6.63 7.81
N GLU A 126 -8.35 -7.31 8.75
CA GLU A 126 -7.92 -8.65 9.17
C GLU A 126 -8.36 -9.67 8.12
N VAL A 127 -7.45 -10.56 7.74
CA VAL A 127 -7.68 -11.57 6.69
C VAL A 127 -7.22 -12.95 7.17
N SER A 128 -7.68 -14.00 6.50
CA SER A 128 -7.17 -15.35 6.77
C SER A 128 -5.70 -15.48 6.32
N GLN A 129 -5.00 -16.49 6.86
CA GLN A 129 -3.64 -16.81 6.42
C GLN A 129 -3.59 -17.12 4.92
N GLU A 130 -4.55 -17.89 4.41
CA GLU A 130 -4.62 -18.26 2.99
C GLU A 130 -4.79 -17.03 2.10
N GLN A 131 -5.69 -16.10 2.48
CA GLN A 131 -5.87 -14.84 1.77
C GLN A 131 -4.58 -14.01 1.79
N TYR A 132 -3.92 -13.92 2.93
CA TYR A 132 -2.68 -13.16 3.08
C TYR A 132 -1.55 -13.72 2.21
N GLU A 133 -1.31 -15.03 2.27
CA GLU A 133 -0.25 -15.69 1.51
C GLU A 133 -0.50 -15.60 0.00
N LYS A 134 -1.75 -15.81 -0.43
CA LYS A 134 -2.15 -15.63 -1.84
C LYS A 134 -1.91 -14.19 -2.30
N LEU A 135 -2.35 -13.20 -1.53
CA LEU A 135 -2.14 -11.79 -1.85
C LEU A 135 -0.65 -11.45 -1.98
N LEU A 136 0.16 -11.86 -1.00
CA LEU A 136 1.59 -11.60 -0.98
C LEU A 136 2.29 -12.22 -2.20
N GLN A 137 1.91 -13.45 -2.56
CA GLN A 137 2.43 -14.11 -3.76
C GLN A 137 2.03 -13.38 -5.04
N ASP A 138 0.76 -12.97 -5.16
CA ASP A 138 0.26 -12.22 -6.31
C ASP A 138 0.95 -10.85 -6.46
N ILE A 139 1.27 -10.17 -5.36
CA ILE A 139 2.02 -8.90 -5.37
C ILE A 139 3.46 -9.14 -5.80
N LYS A 140 4.13 -10.17 -5.26
CA LYS A 140 5.49 -10.54 -5.65
C LYS A 140 5.59 -10.91 -7.13
N ASN A 141 4.58 -11.57 -7.68
CA ASN A 141 4.52 -11.89 -9.10
C ASN A 141 4.49 -10.61 -9.96
N ASP A 142 3.65 -9.61 -9.62
CA ASP A 142 3.63 -8.34 -10.34
C ASP A 142 4.95 -7.56 -10.19
N TYR A 143 5.55 -7.58 -9.00
CA TYR A 143 6.85 -6.97 -8.76
C TYR A 143 7.91 -7.60 -9.64
N GLU A 144 8.01 -8.93 -9.66
CA GLU A 144 8.97 -9.65 -10.50
C GLU A 144 8.75 -9.42 -11.98
N ALA A 145 7.49 -9.35 -12.43
CA ALA A 145 7.16 -8.99 -13.80
C ALA A 145 7.67 -7.58 -14.14
N THR A 146 7.46 -6.60 -13.26
CA THR A 146 7.77 -5.18 -13.53
C THR A 146 9.16 -4.72 -13.03
N LYS A 147 9.99 -5.61 -12.47
CA LYS A 147 11.27 -5.23 -11.85
C LYS A 147 12.24 -4.55 -12.83
N THR A 148 12.20 -4.95 -14.10
CA THR A 148 13.06 -4.42 -15.18
C THR A 148 12.55 -3.11 -15.79
N ILE A 149 11.31 -2.69 -15.48
CA ILE A 149 10.78 -1.39 -15.94
C ILE A 149 11.62 -0.27 -15.34
N THR A 150 12.04 0.66 -16.20
CA THR A 150 12.87 1.83 -15.91
C THR A 150 12.16 3.11 -16.38
N PRO A 151 12.59 4.32 -15.94
CA PRO A 151 12.01 5.59 -16.38
C PRO A 151 11.86 5.76 -17.90
N LYS A 152 12.70 5.10 -18.70
CA LYS A 152 12.66 5.13 -20.18
C LYS A 152 11.91 3.97 -20.84
N SER A 153 11.25 3.09 -20.07
CA SER A 153 10.52 1.96 -20.64
C SER A 153 9.24 2.45 -21.34
N GLU A 154 9.21 2.42 -22.67
CA GLU A 154 8.13 3.01 -23.48
C GLU A 154 6.87 2.13 -23.60
N VAL A 155 6.98 0.80 -23.37
CA VAL A 155 5.87 -0.15 -23.54
C VAL A 155 5.64 -0.94 -22.26
N GLY A 156 4.38 -1.06 -21.84
CA GLY A 156 3.97 -1.94 -20.74
C GLY A 156 4.20 -3.41 -21.07
N ILE A 157 4.36 -4.25 -20.03
CA ILE A 157 4.64 -5.69 -20.19
C ILE A 157 3.38 -6.46 -20.58
N SER A 158 2.23 -6.03 -20.04
CA SER A 158 0.88 -6.57 -20.29
C SER A 158 -0.17 -5.49 -20.01
N GLY A 159 -1.43 -5.71 -20.42
CA GLY A 159 -2.53 -4.75 -20.22
C GLY A 159 -2.72 -4.33 -18.75
N ASP A 160 -2.76 -5.30 -17.84
CA ASP A 160 -2.99 -5.06 -16.40
C ASP A 160 -1.81 -4.35 -15.72
N LEU A 161 -0.61 -4.39 -16.31
CA LEU A 161 0.59 -3.70 -15.82
C LEU A 161 0.95 -2.47 -16.67
N THR A 162 -0.01 -1.96 -17.43
CA THR A 162 0.09 -0.67 -18.13
C THR A 162 -0.54 0.43 -17.28
N TYR A 163 0.24 1.42 -16.85
CA TYR A 163 -0.26 2.51 -16.03
C TYR A 163 -1.06 3.52 -16.85
N ASN A 164 -2.25 3.84 -16.38
CA ASN A 164 -3.10 4.89 -16.88
C ASN A 164 -3.83 5.56 -15.71
N VAL A 165 -3.59 6.84 -15.50
CA VAL A 165 -4.17 7.61 -14.38
C VAL A 165 -5.70 7.54 -14.28
N LEU A 166 -6.42 7.35 -15.40
CA LEU A 166 -7.88 7.33 -15.43
C LEU A 166 -8.49 5.93 -15.24
N ASN A 167 -7.80 4.89 -15.70
CA ASN A 167 -8.41 3.56 -15.85
C ASN A 167 -7.62 2.42 -15.20
N ASN A 168 -6.30 2.54 -15.06
CA ASN A 168 -5.45 1.51 -14.45
C ASN A 168 -4.31 2.17 -13.65
N ASN A 169 -4.64 2.64 -12.45
CA ASN A 169 -3.77 3.41 -11.57
C ASN A 169 -3.52 2.68 -10.24
N CYS A 170 -2.89 3.36 -9.28
CA CYS A 170 -2.58 2.80 -7.97
C CYS A 170 -3.82 2.30 -7.21
N VAL A 171 -4.95 3.02 -7.27
CA VAL A 171 -6.20 2.57 -6.65
C VAL A 171 -6.76 1.36 -7.37
N HIS A 172 -6.83 1.38 -8.71
CA HIS A 172 -7.29 0.21 -9.46
C HIS A 172 -6.51 -1.06 -9.11
N TRP A 173 -5.19 -0.95 -8.99
CA TRP A 173 -4.34 -2.06 -8.58
C TRP A 173 -4.65 -2.54 -7.15
N VAL A 174 -4.80 -1.63 -6.18
CA VAL A 174 -5.21 -2.00 -4.81
C VAL A 174 -6.56 -2.72 -4.81
N LEU A 175 -7.56 -2.18 -5.51
CA LEU A 175 -8.90 -2.78 -5.61
C LEU A 175 -8.82 -4.20 -6.19
N HIS A 176 -8.09 -4.38 -7.29
CA HIS A 176 -7.92 -5.67 -7.95
C HIS A 176 -7.20 -6.69 -7.05
N LYS A 177 -6.23 -6.25 -6.25
CA LYS A 177 -5.53 -7.13 -5.29
C LYS A 177 -6.41 -7.54 -4.11
N LEU A 178 -7.29 -6.66 -3.65
CA LEU A 178 -8.27 -7.02 -2.63
C LEU A 178 -9.35 -7.97 -3.18
N ASP A 179 -9.83 -7.69 -4.40
CA ASP A 179 -10.79 -8.54 -5.11
C ASP A 179 -10.23 -9.96 -5.36
N SER A 180 -8.94 -10.09 -5.69
CA SER A 180 -8.30 -11.39 -5.92
C SER A 180 -8.30 -12.31 -4.70
N ILE A 181 -8.50 -11.76 -3.50
CA ILE A 181 -8.64 -12.50 -2.24
C ILE A 181 -10.06 -12.48 -1.67
N GLY A 182 -11.05 -12.06 -2.47
CA GLY A 182 -12.47 -12.07 -2.10
C GLY A 182 -12.93 -10.89 -1.25
N ILE A 183 -12.14 -9.80 -1.18
CA ILE A 183 -12.54 -8.56 -0.52
C ILE A 183 -13.09 -7.61 -1.57
N GLU A 184 -14.40 -7.70 -1.80
CA GLU A 184 -15.09 -6.89 -2.81
C GLU A 184 -15.40 -5.46 -2.32
N ILE A 185 -15.24 -4.51 -3.23
CA ILE A 185 -15.70 -3.12 -3.04
C ILE A 185 -16.87 -2.89 -3.99
N ILE A 186 -18.06 -2.81 -3.39
CA ILE A 186 -19.35 -2.84 -4.11
C ILE A 186 -19.53 -1.62 -5.02
N ASP A 187 -18.88 -0.51 -4.69
CA ASP A 187 -18.97 0.72 -5.46
C ASP A 187 -17.72 0.92 -6.32
N LYS A 188 -17.89 0.76 -7.64
CA LYS A 188 -16.84 0.84 -8.66
C LYS A 188 -16.63 2.27 -9.20
N THR A 189 -17.26 3.27 -8.58
CA THR A 189 -17.13 4.68 -8.99
C THR A 189 -15.83 5.33 -8.50
N TYR A 190 -15.14 4.72 -7.53
CA TYR A 190 -13.82 5.16 -7.04
C TYR A 190 -12.71 4.78 -8.01
N ARG A 191 -12.66 5.47 -9.17
CA ARG A 191 -11.60 5.32 -10.17
C ARG A 191 -10.46 6.33 -9.98
N VAL A 192 -10.67 7.32 -9.12
CA VAL A 192 -9.72 8.42 -8.88
C VAL A 192 -9.18 8.30 -7.46
N PRO A 193 -7.87 8.45 -7.23
CA PRO A 193 -7.31 8.14 -5.93
C PRO A 193 -7.92 8.86 -4.71
N GLY A 194 -8.35 10.11 -4.81
CA GLY A 194 -8.84 10.87 -3.64
C GLY A 194 -10.15 10.41 -3.01
N ASN A 195 -11.13 10.03 -3.83
CA ASN A 195 -12.43 9.59 -3.32
C ASN A 195 -12.36 8.20 -2.66
N PHE A 196 -11.27 7.44 -2.88
CA PHE A 196 -11.14 6.08 -2.37
C PHE A 196 -11.20 6.00 -0.83
N MET A 197 -10.76 7.04 -0.10
CA MET A 197 -10.85 7.08 1.36
C MET A 197 -12.30 7.03 1.87
N GLU A 198 -13.27 7.54 1.10
CA GLU A 198 -14.69 7.53 1.47
C GLU A 198 -15.23 6.09 1.62
N THR A 199 -14.58 5.12 0.96
CA THR A 199 -14.96 3.70 1.01
C THR A 199 -14.51 2.98 2.26
N PHE A 200 -13.60 3.56 3.06
CA PHE A 200 -12.93 2.84 4.15
C PHE A 200 -13.92 2.32 5.20
N HIS A 201 -14.98 3.08 5.48
CA HIS A 201 -16.03 2.66 6.41
C HIS A 201 -16.79 1.42 5.88
N CYS A 202 -17.17 1.44 4.60
CA CYS A 202 -17.85 0.31 3.95
C CYS A 202 -16.95 -0.93 3.90
N LEU A 203 -15.69 -0.75 3.49
CA LEU A 203 -14.68 -1.81 3.43
C LEU A 203 -14.50 -2.52 4.79
N LYS A 204 -14.29 -1.74 5.85
CA LYS A 204 -14.16 -2.28 7.21
C LYS A 204 -15.42 -3.02 7.64
N SER A 205 -16.60 -2.48 7.33
CA SER A 205 -17.88 -3.10 7.66
C SER A 205 -18.09 -4.43 6.94
N TYR A 206 -17.81 -4.50 5.64
CA TYR A 206 -17.94 -5.73 4.86
C TYR A 206 -16.95 -6.80 5.32
N ASN A 207 -15.68 -6.44 5.50
CA ASN A 207 -14.67 -7.37 5.98
C ASN A 207 -15.01 -7.91 7.38
N THR A 208 -15.42 -7.04 8.30
CA THR A 208 -15.83 -7.45 9.65
C THR A 208 -17.02 -8.41 9.61
N THR A 209 -17.97 -8.17 8.71
CA THR A 209 -19.14 -9.04 8.55
C THR A 209 -18.74 -10.40 7.99
N PHE A 210 -17.88 -10.41 6.97
CA PHE A 210 -17.34 -11.64 6.38
C PHE A 210 -16.58 -12.48 7.41
N CYS A 211 -15.66 -11.89 8.18
CA CYS A 211 -14.93 -12.59 9.22
C CYS A 211 -15.85 -13.19 10.28
N LYS A 212 -16.94 -12.49 10.65
CA LYS A 212 -17.94 -13.02 11.59
C LYS A 212 -18.64 -14.27 11.02
N PHE A 213 -19.00 -14.27 9.74
CA PHE A 213 -19.59 -15.44 9.09
C PHE A 213 -18.61 -16.61 8.97
N GLN A 214 -17.35 -16.35 8.56
CA GLN A 214 -16.32 -17.39 8.52
C GLN A 214 -16.11 -18.05 9.88
N ASN A 215 -16.10 -17.26 10.96
CA ASN A 215 -15.96 -17.78 12.31
C ASN A 215 -17.16 -18.64 12.76
N ILE A 216 -18.36 -18.39 12.22
CA ILE A 216 -19.53 -19.25 12.48
C ILE A 216 -19.36 -20.57 11.75
N ASP A 217 -19.00 -20.54 10.46
CA ASP A 217 -18.82 -21.75 9.64
C ASP A 217 -17.67 -22.63 10.16
N SER A 218 -16.59 -22.05 10.68
CA SER A 218 -15.47 -22.82 11.26
C SER A 218 -15.81 -23.54 12.57
N ASN A 219 -16.94 -23.20 13.19
CA ASN A 219 -17.42 -23.80 14.45
C ASN A 219 -18.56 -24.82 14.23
N LEU A 220 -18.93 -25.09 12.98
CA LEU A 220 -19.89 -26.12 12.56
C LEU A 220 -19.18 -27.38 12.09
#